data_AF-A0A8J5WAC4-F1
#
_entry.id   AF-A0A8J5WAC4-F1
#
_cell.length_a   1.000
_cell.length_b   1.000
_cell.length_c   1.000
_cell.angle_alpha   90.00
_cell.angle_beta   90.00
_cell.angle_gamma   90.00
#
_symmetry.space_group_name_H-M   'P 1'
#
loop_
_entity.id
_entity.type
_entity.pdbx_description
1 polymer ?
#
loop_
_entity_poly.entity_id
_entity_poly.type
_entity_poly.pdbx_seq_one_letter_code
_entity_poly.pdbx_strand_id
1 'polypeptide(L)'
;MSHLIPNTNYSHSVQTFCHKSNLGASQTCMSSVAHTLTTSQGKFIAFVSAEAETDNPQSELRPGIDLLGPVDHLFFYMYDRYGPVNEPSLDNCFVSTVSFTVYASYN
;
A
#
# COMPACT_ATOMS: atom_id res chain seq x y z
N MET A 1 7.86 9.91 7.17
CA MET A 1 8.47 9.36 8.40
C MET A 1 9.91 9.78 8.46
N SER A 2 10.42 10.05 9.65
CA SER A 2 11.81 10.49 9.86
C SER A 2 12.70 9.39 10.45
N HIS A 3 12.27 8.13 10.32
CA HIS A 3 12.95 6.96 10.88
C HIS A 3 12.66 5.71 10.03
N LEU A 4 13.50 4.69 10.22
CA LEU A 4 13.31 3.36 9.64
C LEU A 4 12.17 2.61 10.35
N ILE A 5 11.51 1.69 9.63
CA ILE A 5 10.44 0.88 10.22
C ILE A 5 11.04 0.01 11.34
N PRO A 6 10.45 0.01 12.55
CA PRO A 6 10.90 -0.84 13.65
C PRO A 6 10.96 -2.32 13.26
N ASN A 7 11.88 -3.08 13.86
CA ASN A 7 12.02 -4.53 13.66
C ASN A 7 12.36 -4.97 12.21
N THR A 8 12.89 -4.08 11.38
CA THR A 8 13.33 -4.41 9.99
C THR A 8 14.84 -4.50 9.83
N ASN A 9 15.58 -4.68 10.94
CA ASN A 9 17.05 -4.76 10.95
C ASN A 9 17.73 -3.55 10.25
N TYR A 10 17.16 -2.36 10.46
CA TYR A 10 17.61 -1.10 9.84
C TYR A 10 17.62 -1.14 8.31
N SER A 11 16.77 -1.97 7.69
CA SER A 11 16.71 -2.05 6.24
C SER A 11 16.13 -0.77 5.63
N HIS A 12 16.83 -0.22 4.65
CA HIS A 12 16.37 0.93 3.87
C HIS A 12 15.24 0.57 2.89
N SER A 13 14.97 -0.73 2.70
CA SER A 13 13.83 -1.23 1.97
C SER A 13 13.36 -2.57 2.51
N VAL A 14 12.05 -2.71 2.66
CA VAL A 14 11.39 -3.90 3.20
C VAL A 14 10.11 -4.13 2.41
N GLN A 15 9.64 -5.38 2.36
CA GLN A 15 8.28 -5.68 1.93
C GLN A 15 7.68 -6.61 2.98
N THR A 16 6.75 -6.09 3.77
CA THR A 16 6.05 -6.88 4.80
C THR A 16 4.77 -7.45 4.22
N PHE A 17 4.43 -8.69 4.57
CA PHE A 17 3.15 -9.30 4.24
C PHE A 17 2.38 -9.62 5.51
N CYS A 18 1.12 -9.24 5.54
CA CYS A 18 0.21 -9.46 6.65
C CYS A 18 -0.79 -10.55 6.22
N HIS A 19 -1.02 -11.56 7.06
CA HIS A 19 -1.83 -12.73 6.70
C HIS A 19 -3.17 -12.73 7.45
N LYS A 20 -4.23 -13.20 6.76
CA LYS A 20 -5.64 -13.12 7.20
C LYS A 20 -5.95 -13.78 8.56
N SER A 21 -5.18 -14.78 8.98
CA SER A 21 -5.53 -15.66 10.11
C SER A 21 -5.30 -15.07 11.50
N ASN A 22 -4.39 -14.10 11.67
CA ASN A 22 -3.98 -13.61 12.99
C ASN A 22 -4.69 -12.32 13.41
N LEU A 23 -5.48 -11.71 12.52
CA LEU A 23 -6.00 -10.35 12.69
C LEU A 23 -7.51 -10.21 12.39
N GLY A 24 -8.21 -11.31 12.06
CA GLY A 24 -9.67 -11.32 11.93
C GLY A 24 -10.27 -10.57 10.74
N ALA A 25 -9.45 -9.95 9.88
CA ALA A 25 -9.88 -9.31 8.64
C ALA A 25 -8.77 -9.39 7.58
N SER A 26 -9.18 -9.44 6.32
CA SER A 26 -8.34 -9.62 5.15
C SER A 26 -7.43 -8.42 4.91
N GLN A 27 -6.13 -8.54 5.17
CA GLN A 27 -5.22 -7.42 4.92
C GLN A 27 -3.87 -7.93 4.47
N THR A 28 -3.54 -7.74 3.19
CA THR A 28 -2.18 -7.88 2.67
C THR A 28 -1.49 -6.51 2.78
N CYS A 29 -0.99 -6.14 3.96
CA CYS A 29 -0.34 -4.84 4.13
C CYS A 29 1.10 -4.81 3.63
N MET A 30 1.30 -4.46 2.35
CA MET A 30 2.64 -4.26 1.77
C MET A 30 3.21 -2.90 2.15
N SER A 31 4.12 -2.89 3.13
CA SER A 31 4.94 -1.71 3.43
C SER A 31 6.26 -1.78 2.70
N SER A 32 6.48 -0.84 1.76
CA SER A 32 7.76 -0.61 1.13
C SER A 32 8.37 0.72 1.57
N VAL A 33 9.56 0.63 2.14
CA VAL A 33 10.41 1.80 2.38
C VAL A 33 11.34 1.94 1.19
N ALA A 34 11.38 3.11 0.59
CA ALA A 34 12.36 3.42 -0.43
C ALA A 34 13.12 4.67 0.01
N HIS A 35 14.42 4.52 0.24
CA HIS A 35 15.35 5.65 0.21
C HIS A 35 15.53 6.05 -1.26
N THR A 36 14.49 6.64 -1.84
CA THR A 36 14.54 7.10 -3.22
C THR A 36 15.30 8.42 -3.27
N LEU A 37 16.01 8.69 -4.36
CA LEU A 37 16.64 10.00 -4.66
C LEU A 37 15.66 11.19 -4.59
N THR A 38 14.35 10.93 -4.46
CA THR A 38 13.27 11.91 -4.39
C THR A 38 12.97 12.41 -2.98
N THR A 39 13.46 11.78 -1.91
CA THR A 39 13.23 12.24 -0.54
C THR A 39 14.43 13.00 0.02
N SER A 40 14.18 14.09 0.74
CA SER A 40 15.23 14.77 1.53
C SER A 40 15.93 13.77 2.47
N GLN A 41 17.24 13.92 2.68
CA GLN A 41 18.05 12.97 3.46
C GLN A 41 17.40 12.67 4.82
N GLY A 42 17.20 11.38 5.11
CA GLY A 42 16.61 10.92 6.37
C GLY A 42 15.08 10.86 6.40
N LYS A 43 14.40 11.09 5.28
CA LYS A 43 12.95 10.86 5.15
C LYS A 43 12.66 9.52 4.48
N PHE A 44 11.59 8.90 4.94
CA PHE A 44 11.11 7.61 4.45
C PHE A 44 9.63 7.71 4.08
N ILE A 45 9.31 7.09 2.97
CA ILE A 45 7.94 6.89 2.47
C ILE A 45 7.60 5.42 2.70
N ALA A 46 6.40 5.17 3.24
CA ALA A 46 5.84 3.85 3.36
C ALA A 46 4.45 3.81 2.73
N PHE A 47 4.15 2.67 2.12
CA PHE A 47 2.87 2.39 1.48
C PHE A 47 2.11 1.40 2.36
N VAL A 48 0.80 1.55 2.51
CA VAL A 48 -0.03 0.55 3.16
C VAL A 48 -1.27 0.39 2.31
N SER A 49 -1.49 -0.83 1.80
CA SER A 49 -2.59 -1.15 0.90
C SER A 49 -3.41 -2.31 1.43
N ALA A 50 -4.72 -2.25 1.22
CA ALA A 50 -5.65 -3.35 1.43
C ALA A 50 -6.75 -3.31 0.36
N GLU A 51 -7.46 -4.42 0.18
CA GLU A 51 -8.72 -4.42 -0.54
C GLU A 51 -9.81 -4.02 0.44
N ALA A 52 -10.64 -3.03 0.07
CA ALA A 52 -11.73 -2.58 0.92
C ALA A 52 -12.80 -3.67 1.00
N GLU A 53 -12.90 -4.31 2.17
CA GLU A 53 -13.92 -5.34 2.44
C GLU A 53 -15.06 -4.84 3.33
N THR A 54 -14.87 -3.69 3.98
CA THR A 54 -15.85 -3.06 4.87
C THR A 54 -16.17 -1.62 4.44
N ASP A 55 -17.24 -1.07 5.00
CA ASP A 55 -17.62 0.33 4.84
C ASP A 55 -16.64 1.31 5.54
N ASN A 56 -15.63 0.80 6.25
CA ASN A 56 -14.60 1.59 6.92
C ASN A 56 -13.19 1.11 6.53
N PRO A 57 -12.76 1.34 5.27
CA PRO A 57 -11.47 0.86 4.75
C PRO A 57 -10.26 1.44 5.49
N GLN A 58 -10.41 2.59 6.14
CA GLN A 58 -9.34 3.16 6.95
C GLN A 58 -9.03 2.30 8.19
N SER A 59 -10.04 1.64 8.76
CA SER A 59 -9.83 0.70 9.87
C SER A 59 -9.02 -0.53 9.45
N GLU A 60 -9.14 -0.92 8.17
CA GLU A 60 -8.41 -2.02 7.57
C GLU A 60 -6.95 -1.67 7.26
N LEU A 61 -6.54 -0.41 7.36
CA LEU A 61 -5.13 -0.04 7.20
C LEU A 61 -4.41 0.09 8.54
N ARG A 62 -5.16 0.18 9.66
CA ARG A 62 -4.58 0.44 11.00
C ARG A 62 -3.48 -0.55 11.38
N PRO A 63 -3.66 -1.88 11.24
CA PRO A 63 -2.61 -2.83 11.61
C PRO A 63 -1.30 -2.60 10.84
N GLY A 64 -1.39 -2.24 9.55
CA GLY A 64 -0.23 -1.92 8.75
C GLY A 64 0.42 -0.58 9.10
N ILE A 65 -0.39 0.43 9.45
CA ILE A 65 0.08 1.75 9.90
C ILE A 65 0.77 1.64 11.25
N ASP A 66 0.24 0.84 12.18
CA ASP A 66 0.81 0.66 13.52
C ASP A 66 2.22 0.04 13.46
N LEU A 67 2.50 -0.79 12.46
CA LEU A 67 3.84 -1.33 12.21
C LEU A 67 4.85 -0.27 11.80
N LEU A 68 4.40 0.85 11.22
CA LEU A 68 5.28 1.92 10.76
C LEU A 68 5.88 2.72 11.91
N GLY A 69 5.23 2.75 13.09
CA GLY A 69 5.61 3.64 14.19
C GLY A 69 5.18 5.09 13.95
N PRO A 70 5.88 6.09 14.51
CA PRO A 70 5.55 7.51 14.34
C PRO A 70 5.49 8.00 12.88
N VAL A 71 4.29 8.32 12.40
CA VAL A 71 4.07 8.84 11.04
C VAL A 71 3.97 10.37 11.07
N ASP A 72 4.85 11.06 10.32
CA ASP A 72 4.81 12.54 10.22
C ASP A 72 3.54 13.04 9.54
N HIS A 73 3.17 12.40 8.41
CA HIS A 73 2.01 12.75 7.59
C HIS A 73 1.40 11.49 6.99
N LEU A 74 0.07 11.39 7.02
CA LEU A 74 -0.69 10.27 6.48
C LEU A 74 -1.64 10.78 5.39
N PHE A 75 -1.57 10.16 4.22
CA PHE A 75 -2.48 10.41 3.10
C PHE A 75 -3.27 9.15 2.82
N PHE A 76 -4.59 9.29 2.68
CA PHE A 76 -5.50 8.18 2.42
C PHE A 76 -6.15 8.37 1.06
N TYR A 77 -6.11 7.31 0.24
CA TYR A 77 -6.74 7.27 -1.07
C TYR A 77 -7.49 5.95 -1.25
N MET A 78 -8.65 6.04 -1.88
CA MET A 78 -9.47 4.90 -2.29
C MET A 78 -9.81 5.05 -3.76
N TYR A 79 -9.74 3.96 -4.50
CA TYR A 79 -10.05 3.91 -5.92
C TYR A 79 -10.80 2.62 -6.23
N ASP A 80 -11.76 2.72 -7.15
CA ASP A 80 -12.45 1.55 -7.68
C ASP A 80 -11.53 0.77 -8.62
N ARG A 81 -11.68 -0.55 -8.61
CA ARG A 81 -10.99 -1.44 -9.55
C ARG A 81 -11.91 -1.81 -10.70
N TYR A 82 -11.48 -1.49 -11.91
CA TYR A 82 -12.19 -1.82 -13.14
C TYR A 82 -11.46 -2.94 -13.88
N GLY A 83 -12.25 -3.81 -14.51
CA GLY A 83 -11.77 -4.86 -15.41
C GLY A 83 -12.47 -4.76 -16.77
N PRO A 84 -11.85 -5.29 -17.83
CA PRO A 84 -12.50 -5.39 -19.13
C PRO A 84 -13.77 -6.25 -19.02
N VAL A 85 -14.85 -5.78 -19.62
CA VAL A 85 -16.10 -6.56 -19.79
C VAL A 85 -16.33 -6.95 -21.25
N ASN A 86 -15.49 -6.47 -22.16
CA ASN A 86 -15.58 -6.74 -23.58
C ASN A 86 -14.79 -8.01 -23.94
N GLU A 87 -15.16 -8.62 -25.06
CA GLU A 87 -14.43 -9.73 -25.67
C GLU A 87 -13.44 -9.18 -26.71
N PRO A 88 -12.13 -9.12 -26.42
CA PRO A 88 -11.15 -8.43 -27.27
C PRO A 88 -11.06 -9.02 -28.68
N SER A 89 -11.47 -10.27 -28.85
CA SER A 89 -11.47 -10.97 -30.14
C SER A 89 -12.57 -10.51 -31.09
N LEU A 90 -13.66 -9.91 -30.58
CA LEU A 90 -14.80 -9.47 -31.38
C LEU A 90 -14.67 -8.01 -31.83
N ASP A 91 -14.02 -7.18 -31.02
CA ASP A 91 -13.91 -5.74 -31.25
C ASP A 91 -12.45 -5.25 -31.46
N ASN A 92 -11.46 -6.14 -31.32
CA ASN A 92 -10.02 -5.82 -31.31
C ASN A 92 -9.64 -4.75 -30.27
N CYS A 93 -10.42 -4.61 -29.19
CA CYS A 93 -10.16 -3.67 -28.11
C CYS A 93 -9.57 -4.40 -26.89
N PHE A 94 -8.30 -4.10 -26.58
CA PHE A 94 -7.58 -4.74 -25.48
C PHE A 94 -7.48 -3.75 -24.31
N VAL A 95 -8.40 -3.87 -23.35
CA VAL A 95 -8.42 -3.04 -22.14
C VAL A 95 -7.70 -3.76 -21.00
N SER A 96 -6.76 -3.07 -20.35
CA SER A 96 -6.05 -3.63 -19.20
C SER A 96 -6.91 -3.60 -17.93
N THR A 97 -6.80 -4.65 -17.13
CA THR A 97 -7.33 -4.64 -15.76
C THR A 97 -6.48 -3.71 -14.91
N VAL A 98 -7.13 -2.91 -14.07
CA VAL A 98 -6.41 -2.07 -13.08
C VAL A 98 -5.82 -2.98 -12.00
N SER A 99 -4.54 -3.31 -12.16
CA SER A 99 -3.69 -3.85 -11.11
C SER A 99 -3.06 -2.67 -10.37
N PHE A 100 -3.53 -2.33 -9.19
CA PHE A 100 -2.90 -1.26 -8.41
C PHE A 100 -2.50 -1.69 -7.00
N THR A 101 -1.21 -1.48 -6.73
CA THR A 101 -0.60 -1.34 -5.42
C THR A 101 -0.68 0.14 -5.03
N VAL A 102 -1.25 0.45 -3.86
CA VAL A 102 -1.48 1.84 -3.41
C VAL A 102 -0.19 2.67 -3.50
N TYR A 103 -0.23 3.83 -4.17
CA TYR A 103 0.83 4.85 -4.15
C TYR A 103 0.51 5.92 -3.09
N ALA A 104 1.37 6.04 -2.08
CA ALA A 104 1.58 7.22 -1.25
C ALA A 104 2.98 7.74 -1.57
N SER A 105 3.11 8.68 -2.52
CA SER A 105 4.36 9.40 -2.80
C SER A 105 4.21 10.85 -2.38
N TYR A 106 5.28 11.49 -1.90
CA TYR A 106 5.34 12.94 -1.74
C TYR A 106 6.75 13.46 -2.07
N ASN A 107 6.79 14.70 -2.57
CA ASN A 107 8.02 15.49 -2.82
C ASN A 107 8.84 15.72 -1.55
#